data_AF-A0A952I6L9-F1
#
_entry.id   AF-A0A952I6L9-F1
#
_cell.length_a   1.000
_cell.length_b   1.000
_cell.length_c   1.000
_cell.angle_alpha   90.00
_cell.angle_beta   90.00
_cell.angle_gamma   90.00
#
_symmetry.space_group_name_H-M   'P 1'
#
loop_
_entity.id
_entity.type
_entity.pdbx_description
1 polymer ?
#
loop_
_entity_poly.entity_id
_entity_poly.type
_entity_poly.pdbx_seq_one_letter_code
_entity_poly.pdbx_strand_id
1 'polypeptide(L)'
;MKQTINIIAFLVFSGFITYLYLQNKEEWEMKYINSSNKLDSLETLSVNLSEQLAKMEEDAFERNRAIYEYRFDPFDSDNFRIYGLFRDVEKRYSVLDVALKFNITNSKAIKWNDVMGERWFIVPVKGMHYLTEEDTYTNMAARYYEEPADSVLIPQFNLDPSPGKFVFVPFGK
;
A
#
# COMPACT_ATOMS: atom_id res chain seq x y z
N MET A 1 -67.51 20.17 -39.80
CA MET A 1 -66.53 19.35 -40.56
C MET A 1 -65.11 19.46 -39.99
N LYS A 2 -64.50 20.66 -39.90
CA LYS A 2 -63.15 20.83 -39.30
C LYS A 2 -63.03 20.35 -37.85
N GLN A 3 -64.00 20.66 -36.98
CA GLN A 3 -64.02 20.19 -35.59
C GLN A 3 -64.11 18.66 -35.47
N THR A 4 -64.91 18.03 -36.33
CA THR A 4 -65.09 16.56 -36.37
C THR A 4 -63.79 15.87 -36.78
N ILE A 5 -63.06 16.43 -37.76
CA ILE A 5 -61.75 15.93 -38.20
C ILE A 5 -60.71 16.07 -37.07
N ASN A 6 -60.70 17.19 -36.34
CA ASN A 6 -59.78 17.39 -35.22
C ASN A 6 -60.03 16.41 -34.06
N ILE A 7 -61.30 16.11 -33.75
CA ILE A 7 -61.66 15.14 -32.71
C ILE A 7 -61.20 13.73 -33.11
N ILE A 8 -61.41 13.32 -34.37
CA ILE A 8 -60.97 12.02 -34.88
C ILE A 8 -59.44 11.93 -34.87
N ALA A 9 -58.75 12.98 -35.32
CA ALA A 9 -57.28 13.03 -35.28
C ALA A 9 -56.72 12.93 -33.85
N PHE A 10 -57.37 13.59 -32.87
CA PHE A 10 -56.99 13.49 -31.46
C PHE A 10 -57.17 12.07 -30.92
N LEU A 11 -58.30 11.40 -31.23
CA LEU A 11 -58.54 10.02 -30.81
C LEU A 11 -57.52 9.05 -31.40
N VAL A 12 -57.19 9.19 -32.68
CA VAL A 12 -56.17 8.36 -33.35
C VAL A 12 -54.79 8.63 -32.75
N PHE A 13 -54.45 9.89 -32.48
CA PHE A 13 -53.18 10.25 -31.85
C PHE A 13 -53.07 9.71 -30.41
N SER A 14 -54.10 9.87 -29.58
CA SER A 14 -54.14 9.29 -28.23
C SER A 14 -54.09 7.76 -28.24
N GLY A 15 -54.76 7.12 -29.21
CA GLY A 15 -54.66 5.68 -29.42
C GLY A 15 -53.25 5.23 -29.80
N PHE A 16 -52.59 5.98 -30.69
CA PHE A 16 -51.22 5.72 -31.11
C PHE A 16 -50.21 5.90 -29.98
N ILE A 17 -50.34 6.96 -29.16
CA ILE A 17 -49.49 7.17 -27.98
C ILE A 17 -49.70 6.04 -26.96
N THR A 18 -50.94 5.63 -26.71
CA THR A 18 -51.24 4.49 -25.82
C THR A 18 -50.64 3.19 -26.35
N TYR A 19 -50.73 2.95 -27.67
CA TYR A 19 -50.12 1.79 -28.31
C TYR A 19 -48.59 1.78 -28.18
N LEU A 20 -47.93 2.90 -28.45
CA LEU A 20 -46.48 3.04 -28.27
C LEU A 20 -46.07 2.83 -26.81
N TYR A 21 -46.85 3.35 -25.85
CA TYR A 21 -46.60 3.12 -24.43
C TYR A 21 -46.69 1.63 -24.09
N LEU A 22 -47.76 0.94 -24.52
CA LEU A 22 -47.94 -0.49 -24.26
C LEU A 22 -46.84 -1.35 -24.89
N GLN A 23 -46.38 -0.99 -26.09
CA GLN A 23 -45.31 -1.72 -26.78
C GLN A 23 -43.96 -1.57 -26.08
N ASN A 24 -43.65 -0.40 -25.50
CA ASN A 24 -42.34 -0.09 -24.94
C ASN A 24 -42.27 -0.18 -23.41
N LYS A 25 -43.41 -0.34 -22.73
CA LYS A 25 -43.50 -0.36 -21.25
C LYS A 25 -42.55 -1.39 -20.63
N GLU A 26 -42.55 -2.62 -21.14
CA GLU A 26 -41.69 -3.69 -20.61
C GLU A 26 -40.20 -3.37 -20.80
N GLU A 27 -39.81 -2.78 -21.94
CA GLU A 27 -38.42 -2.39 -22.19
C GLU A 27 -37.98 -1.26 -21.23
N TRP A 28 -38.86 -0.31 -20.95
CA TRP A 28 -38.59 0.77 -20.00
C TRP A 28 -38.49 0.26 -18.56
N GLU A 29 -39.39 -0.63 -18.15
CA GLU A 29 -39.35 -1.28 -16.83
C GLU A 29 -38.06 -2.10 -16.67
N MET A 30 -37.68 -2.87 -17.68
CA MET A 30 -36.43 -3.64 -17.67
C MET A 30 -35.19 -2.73 -17.62
N LYS A 31 -35.18 -1.62 -18.37
CA LYS A 31 -34.08 -0.64 -18.30
C LYS A 31 -34.00 0.02 -16.92
N TYR A 32 -35.14 0.36 -16.32
CA TYR A 32 -35.20 0.92 -14.99
C TYR A 32 -34.67 -0.07 -13.94
N ILE A 33 -35.16 -1.31 -13.94
CA ILE A 33 -34.70 -2.37 -13.02
C ILE A 33 -33.19 -2.62 -13.18
N ASN A 34 -32.70 -2.75 -14.42
CA ASN A 34 -31.28 -2.94 -14.66
C ASN A 34 -30.42 -1.76 -14.20
N SER A 35 -30.92 -0.53 -14.34
CA SER A 35 -30.22 0.66 -13.88
C SER A 35 -30.22 0.75 -12.35
N SER A 36 -31.36 0.45 -11.71
CA SER A 36 -31.47 0.37 -10.25
C SER A 36 -30.53 -0.68 -9.67
N ASN A 37 -30.54 -1.90 -10.21
CA ASN A 37 -29.65 -2.98 -9.75
C ASN A 37 -28.17 -2.61 -9.92
N LYS A 38 -27.81 -1.91 -11.00
CA LYS A 38 -26.45 -1.39 -11.19
C LYS A 38 -26.10 -0.35 -10.15
N LEU A 39 -26.99 0.59 -9.86
CA LEU A 39 -26.78 1.60 -8.82
C LEU A 39 -26.58 0.95 -7.46
N ASP A 40 -27.44 0.01 -7.07
CA ASP A 40 -27.33 -0.72 -5.80
C ASP A 40 -26.00 -1.50 -5.72
N SER A 41 -25.57 -2.11 -6.84
CA SER A 41 -24.28 -2.80 -6.91
C SER A 41 -23.08 -1.87 -6.76
N LEU A 42 -23.16 -0.66 -7.33
CA LEU A 42 -22.13 0.36 -7.23
C LEU A 42 -22.06 0.95 -5.82
N GLU A 43 -23.21 1.17 -5.19
CA GLU A 43 -23.29 1.61 -3.80
C GLU A 43 -22.67 0.57 -2.87
N THR A 44 -23.04 -0.71 -3.04
CA THR A 44 -22.44 -1.82 -2.28
C THR A 44 -20.94 -1.91 -2.50
N LEU A 45 -20.47 -1.80 -3.75
CA LEU A 45 -19.04 -1.81 -4.06
C LEU A 45 -18.31 -0.62 -3.43
N SER A 46 -18.91 0.57 -3.45
CA SER A 46 -18.36 1.77 -2.83
C SER A 46 -18.21 1.62 -1.32
N VAL A 47 -19.21 1.06 -0.65
CA VAL A 47 -19.15 0.78 0.80
C VAL A 47 -18.04 -0.23 1.08
N ASN A 48 -18.00 -1.34 0.34
CA ASN A 48 -16.96 -2.37 0.52
C ASN A 48 -15.54 -1.83 0.30
N LEU A 49 -15.33 -1.00 -0.74
CA LEU A 49 -14.04 -0.39 -1.00
C LEU A 49 -13.65 0.60 0.10
N SER A 50 -14.60 1.38 0.60
CA SER A 50 -14.37 2.30 1.72
C SER A 50 -13.96 1.54 2.98
N GLU A 51 -14.62 0.43 3.30
CA GLU A 51 -14.27 -0.41 4.44
C GLU A 51 -12.90 -1.08 4.26
N GLN A 52 -12.60 -1.57 3.06
CA GLN A 52 -11.29 -2.14 2.75
C GLN A 52 -10.17 -1.11 2.88
N LEU A 53 -10.38 0.12 2.39
CA LEU A 53 -9.41 1.21 2.54
C LEU A 53 -9.16 1.55 4.01
N ALA A 54 -10.23 1.72 4.80
CA ALA A 54 -10.09 2.00 6.23
C ALA A 54 -9.31 0.91 6.96
N LYS A 55 -9.58 -0.35 6.63
CA LYS A 55 -8.82 -1.49 7.19
C LYS A 55 -7.36 -1.49 6.76
N MET A 56 -7.07 -1.19 5.49
CA MET A 56 -5.69 -1.11 4.99
C MET A 56 -4.89 0.01 5.67
N GLU A 57 -5.53 1.14 5.95
CA GLU A 57 -4.93 2.26 6.67
C GLU A 57 -4.65 1.90 8.14
N GLU A 58 -5.59 1.24 8.81
CA GLU A 58 -5.40 0.73 10.18
C GLU A 58 -4.25 -0.28 10.24
N ASP A 59 -4.24 -1.27 9.34
CA ASP A 59 -3.16 -2.26 9.26
C ASP A 59 -1.81 -1.59 8.95
N ALA A 60 -1.79 -0.52 8.14
CA ALA A 60 -0.56 0.23 7.85
C ALA A 60 -0.06 1.00 9.07
N PHE A 61 -0.97 1.61 9.84
CA PHE A 61 -0.65 2.28 11.09
C PHE A 61 -0.06 1.29 12.11
N GLU A 62 -0.71 0.15 12.32
CA GLU A 62 -0.26 -0.88 13.26
C GLU A 62 1.09 -1.48 12.84
N ARG A 63 1.31 -1.73 11.53
CA ARG A 63 2.63 -2.13 11.03
C ARG A 63 3.69 -1.07 11.33
N ASN A 64 3.39 0.20 11.09
CA ASN A 64 4.34 1.27 11.32
C ASN A 64 4.68 1.42 12.81
N ARG A 65 3.67 1.32 13.69
CA ARG A 65 3.85 1.33 15.14
C ARG A 65 4.70 0.15 15.59
N ALA A 66 4.40 -1.06 15.11
CA ALA A 66 5.17 -2.26 15.44
C ALA A 66 6.64 -2.15 15.02
N ILE A 67 6.91 -1.57 13.84
CA ILE A 67 8.28 -1.26 13.42
C ILE A 67 8.87 -0.26 14.41
N TYR A 68 8.24 0.90 14.63
CA TYR A 68 8.73 1.97 15.52
C TYR A 68 9.07 1.48 16.95
N GLU A 69 8.23 0.63 17.53
CA GLU A 69 8.42 0.10 18.90
C GLU A 69 9.50 -0.97 18.98
N TYR A 70 9.88 -1.60 17.86
CA TYR A 70 10.87 -2.67 17.88
C TYR A 70 12.26 -2.12 18.19
N ARG A 71 12.81 -2.56 19.33
CA ARG A 71 14.16 -2.21 19.80
C ARG A 71 15.09 -3.41 19.62
N PHE A 72 16.37 -3.13 19.43
CA PHE A 72 17.39 -4.15 19.38
C PHE A 72 17.61 -4.73 20.79
N ASP A 73 17.39 -6.03 20.97
CA ASP A 73 17.74 -6.73 22.21
C ASP A 73 19.16 -7.33 22.09
N PRO A 74 20.16 -6.82 22.83
CA PRO A 74 21.52 -7.34 22.76
C PRO A 74 21.70 -8.73 23.38
N PHE A 75 20.76 -9.16 24.23
CA PHE A 75 20.81 -10.45 24.92
C PHE A 75 20.15 -11.58 24.12
N ASP A 76 19.20 -11.25 23.25
CA ASP A 76 18.58 -12.19 22.30
C ASP A 76 19.23 -12.10 20.91
N SER A 77 20.54 -12.36 20.85
CA SER A 77 21.32 -12.21 19.62
C SER A 77 21.01 -13.23 18.53
N ASP A 78 20.20 -14.24 18.83
CA ASP A 78 19.92 -15.37 17.94
C ASP A 78 18.52 -15.32 17.30
N ASN A 79 17.58 -14.52 17.83
CA ASN A 79 16.17 -14.52 17.37
C ASN A 79 15.65 -13.12 16.98
N PHE A 80 16.34 -12.42 16.08
CA PHE A 80 15.72 -11.27 15.42
C PHE A 80 14.65 -11.73 14.43
N ARG A 81 13.55 -10.98 14.35
CA ARG A 81 12.43 -11.31 13.46
C ARG A 81 12.76 -11.08 11.99
N ILE A 82 13.64 -10.11 11.70
CA ILE A 82 13.96 -9.69 10.34
C ILE A 82 15.47 -9.44 10.24
N TYR A 83 16.05 -9.96 9.15
CA TYR A 83 17.42 -9.70 8.76
C TYR A 83 17.46 -9.09 7.35
N GLY A 84 18.28 -8.06 7.18
CA GLY A 84 18.60 -7.49 5.89
C GLY A 84 19.94 -8.02 5.37
N LEU A 85 20.07 -8.11 4.04
CA LEU A 85 21.34 -8.41 3.40
C LEU A 85 22.04 -7.11 3.03
N PHE A 86 23.16 -6.84 3.69
CA PHE A 86 24.02 -5.70 3.39
C PHE A 86 25.22 -6.15 2.55
N ARG A 87 25.42 -5.48 1.41
CA ARG A 87 26.43 -5.83 0.40
C ARG A 87 27.63 -4.89 0.50
N ASP A 88 28.82 -5.47 0.59
CA ASP A 88 30.10 -4.78 0.54
C ASP A 88 30.95 -5.33 -0.61
N VAL A 89 30.86 -4.65 -1.75
CA VAL A 89 31.54 -5.05 -2.99
C VAL A 89 33.06 -4.93 -2.86
N GLU A 90 33.54 -3.96 -2.09
CA GLU A 90 34.96 -3.63 -1.99
C GLU A 90 35.64 -4.30 -0.77
N LYS A 91 34.89 -5.10 0.00
CA LYS A 91 35.33 -5.79 1.22
C LYS A 91 35.98 -4.86 2.24
N ARG A 92 35.49 -3.62 2.33
CA ARG A 92 36.04 -2.56 3.19
C ARG A 92 35.65 -2.72 4.65
N TYR A 93 34.53 -3.39 4.93
CA TYR A 93 33.97 -3.46 6.26
C TYR A 93 34.30 -4.78 6.96
N SER A 94 34.62 -4.68 8.25
CA SER A 94 34.57 -5.80 9.18
C SER A 94 33.18 -5.92 9.80
N VAL A 95 32.91 -7.06 10.47
CA VAL A 95 31.68 -7.26 11.23
C VAL A 95 31.47 -6.16 12.28
N LEU A 96 32.55 -5.72 12.93
CA LEU A 96 32.50 -4.65 13.92
C LEU A 96 32.13 -3.31 13.28
N ASP A 97 32.68 -3.00 12.10
CA ASP A 97 32.35 -1.76 11.38
C ASP A 97 30.87 -1.72 10.99
N VAL A 98 30.34 -2.85 10.49
CA VAL A 98 28.91 -2.97 10.14
C VAL A 98 28.04 -2.85 11.40
N ALA A 99 28.46 -3.44 12.51
CA ALA A 99 27.75 -3.34 13.78
C ALA A 99 27.65 -1.89 14.27
N LEU A 100 28.78 -1.17 14.28
CA LEU A 100 28.83 0.24 14.65
C LEU A 100 28.02 1.12 13.69
N LYS A 101 28.07 0.81 12.39
CA LYS A 101 27.35 1.57 11.36
C LYS A 101 25.84 1.49 11.51
N PHE A 102 25.31 0.34 11.91
CA PHE A 102 23.86 0.10 12.02
C PHE A 102 23.37 -0.06 13.46
N ASN A 103 24.11 0.52 14.42
CA ASN A 103 23.80 0.54 15.85
C ASN A 103 23.44 -0.83 16.44
N ILE A 104 24.20 -1.86 16.06
CA ILE A 104 24.05 -3.22 16.59
C ILE A 104 25.02 -3.39 17.75
N THR A 105 24.51 -3.38 18.97
CA THR A 105 25.34 -3.47 20.20
C THR A 105 26.16 -4.76 20.27
N ASN A 106 25.61 -5.87 19.78
CA ASN A 106 26.28 -7.18 19.77
C ASN A 106 26.65 -7.59 18.35
N SER A 107 27.92 -7.42 17.97
CA SER A 107 28.42 -7.76 16.63
C SER A 107 28.28 -9.25 16.27
N LYS A 108 28.13 -10.14 17.25
CA LYS A 108 27.89 -11.58 17.00
C LYS A 108 26.52 -11.86 16.38
N ALA A 109 25.57 -10.92 16.49
CA ALA A 109 24.29 -11.00 15.82
C ALA A 109 24.41 -10.88 14.29
N ILE A 110 25.54 -10.36 13.79
CA ILE A 110 25.81 -10.20 12.37
C ILE A 110 26.57 -11.42 11.87
N LYS A 111 25.99 -12.12 10.90
CA LYS A 111 26.67 -13.19 10.16
C LYS A 111 27.21 -12.60 8.87
N TRP A 112 28.30 -13.16 8.36
CA TRP A 112 28.88 -12.69 7.11
C TRP A 112 29.45 -13.85 6.31
N ASN A 113 29.48 -13.69 4.99
CA ASN A 113 30.14 -14.61 4.08
C ASN A 113 30.66 -13.87 2.84
N ASP A 114 31.72 -14.40 2.25
CA ASP A 114 32.22 -13.91 0.97
C ASP A 114 31.60 -14.76 -0.17
N VAL A 115 30.89 -14.12 -1.09
CA VAL A 115 30.19 -14.77 -2.21
C VAL A 115 30.57 -14.06 -3.50
N MET A 116 31.09 -14.82 -4.49
CA MET A 116 31.46 -14.31 -5.82
C MET A 116 32.38 -13.08 -5.80
N GLY A 117 33.28 -12.99 -4.82
CA GLY A 117 34.22 -11.88 -4.70
C GLY A 117 33.71 -10.68 -3.90
N GLU A 118 32.49 -10.74 -3.37
CA GLU A 118 31.87 -9.68 -2.58
C GLU A 118 31.62 -10.15 -1.14
N ARG A 119 31.61 -9.24 -0.18
CA ARG A 119 31.26 -9.58 1.20
C ARG A 119 29.80 -9.25 1.45
N TRP A 120 29.07 -10.24 1.97
CA TRP A 120 27.67 -10.10 2.34
C TRP A 120 27.53 -10.24 3.84
N PHE A 121 26.75 -9.34 4.43
CA PHE A 121 26.41 -9.34 5.85
C PHE A 121 24.92 -9.60 6.00
N ILE A 122 24.57 -10.50 6.91
CA ILE A 122 23.21 -10.74 7.39
C ILE A 122 23.08 -9.92 8.67
N VAL A 123 22.38 -8.79 8.57
CA VAL A 123 22.31 -7.77 9.62
C VAL A 123 20.90 -7.71 10.19
N PRO A 124 20.71 -7.77 11.52
CA PRO A 124 19.41 -7.51 12.13
C PRO A 124 18.88 -6.13 11.75
N VAL A 125 17.60 -6.06 11.39
CA VAL A 125 16.95 -4.80 11.03
C VAL A 125 15.62 -4.65 11.78
N LYS A 126 15.20 -3.40 11.93
CA LYS A 126 13.97 -3.05 12.65
C LYS A 126 12.73 -3.45 11.84
N GLY A 127 12.79 -3.31 10.52
CA GLY A 127 11.68 -3.64 9.64
C GLY A 127 11.96 -3.42 8.17
N MET A 128 10.89 -3.42 7.39
CA MET A 128 10.91 -3.07 5.98
C MET A 128 9.82 -2.03 5.69
N HIS A 129 10.09 -1.18 4.73
CA HIS A 129 9.16 -0.17 4.24
C HIS A 129 9.04 -0.27 2.73
N TYR A 130 7.83 -0.17 2.19
CA TYR A 130 7.61 -0.08 0.75
C TYR A 130 7.74 1.38 0.31
N LEU A 131 8.74 1.68 -0.50
CA LEU A 131 9.05 3.06 -0.89
C LEU A 131 8.08 3.56 -1.96
N THR A 132 7.37 4.64 -1.67
CA THR A 132 6.51 5.35 -2.63
C THR A 132 7.23 6.56 -3.22
N GLU A 133 6.66 7.16 -4.27
CA GLU A 133 7.23 8.37 -4.91
C GLU A 133 7.22 9.60 -3.97
N GLU A 134 6.34 9.60 -2.98
CA GLU A 134 6.20 10.69 -2.00
C GLU A 134 7.11 10.52 -0.77
N ASP A 135 7.70 9.33 -0.59
CA ASP A 135 8.54 9.05 0.57
C ASP A 135 9.92 9.69 0.43
N THR A 136 10.27 10.51 1.42
CA THR A 136 11.64 10.99 1.65
C THR A 136 12.24 10.24 2.83
N TYR A 137 13.58 10.10 2.87
CA TYR A 137 14.24 9.45 4.02
C TYR A 137 13.91 10.13 5.36
N THR A 138 13.71 11.45 5.35
CA THR A 138 13.32 12.20 6.55
C THR A 138 11.91 11.83 7.01
N ASN A 139 10.94 11.77 6.09
CA ASN A 139 9.56 11.39 6.41
C ASN A 139 9.49 9.93 6.86
N MET A 140 10.25 9.04 6.21
CA MET A 140 10.37 7.64 6.64
C MET A 140 10.98 7.52 8.03
N ALA A 141 12.06 8.25 8.30
CA ALA A 141 12.70 8.24 9.60
C ALA A 141 11.75 8.70 10.71
N ALA A 142 10.96 9.75 10.46
CA ALA A 142 9.95 10.23 11.41
C ALA A 142 8.88 9.18 11.74
N ARG A 143 8.63 8.18 10.87
CA ARG A 143 7.71 7.07 11.14
C ARG A 143 8.32 5.98 12.02
N TYR A 144 9.64 5.79 11.99
CA TYR A 144 10.29 4.59 12.54
C TYR A 144 11.37 4.85 13.59
N TYR A 145 11.88 6.07 13.69
CA TYR A 145 12.93 6.47 14.62
C TYR A 145 12.44 7.55 15.58
N GLU A 146 13.01 7.54 16.79
CA GLU A 146 12.83 8.62 17.76
C GLU A 146 13.65 9.85 17.35
N GLU A 147 14.89 9.61 16.89
CA GLU A 147 15.80 10.66 16.44
C GLU A 147 15.75 10.83 14.91
N PRO A 148 15.40 12.02 14.38
CA PRO A 148 15.41 12.27 12.94
C PRO A 148 16.78 12.11 12.28
N ALA A 149 17.86 12.22 13.05
CA ALA A 149 19.23 12.05 12.59
C ALA A 149 19.51 10.63 12.08
N ASP A 150 18.78 9.62 12.54
CA ASP A 150 18.92 8.22 12.12
C ASP A 150 18.43 7.98 10.68
N SER A 151 17.82 8.98 10.03
CA SER A 151 17.46 8.95 8.61
C SER A 151 18.62 8.59 7.69
N VAL A 152 19.87 8.87 8.09
CA VAL A 152 21.08 8.55 7.32
C VAL A 152 21.34 7.04 7.22
N LEU A 153 20.79 6.23 8.13
CA LEU A 153 20.99 4.78 8.16
C LEU A 153 20.27 4.09 7.01
N ILE A 154 19.10 4.58 6.63
CA ILE A 154 18.26 4.02 5.56
C ILE A 154 19.01 4.00 4.22
N PRO A 155 19.50 5.12 3.65
CA PRO A 155 20.22 5.10 2.38
C PRO A 155 21.59 4.41 2.48
N GLN A 156 22.20 4.34 3.66
CA GLN A 156 23.46 3.63 3.84
C GLN A 156 23.30 2.11 3.77
N PHE A 157 22.17 1.58 4.22
CA PHE A 157 21.86 0.16 4.14
C PHE A 157 21.35 -0.21 2.74
N ASN A 158 20.50 0.64 2.16
CA ASN A 158 19.83 0.39 0.89
C ASN A 158 20.58 1.12 -0.23
N LEU A 159 21.51 0.43 -0.90
CA LEU A 159 22.40 1.02 -1.92
C LEU A 159 21.70 1.42 -3.24
N ASP A 160 20.56 0.80 -3.57
CA ASP A 160 19.75 1.12 -4.75
C ASP A 160 18.26 1.31 -4.38
N PRO A 161 17.93 2.36 -3.60
CA PRO A 161 16.57 2.65 -3.21
C PRO A 161 15.85 3.34 -4.37
N SER A 162 14.76 2.73 -4.83
CA SER A 162 13.90 3.30 -5.86
C SER A 162 12.43 3.11 -5.48
N PRO A 163 11.53 4.03 -5.86
CA PRO A 163 10.10 3.83 -5.69
C PRO A 163 9.66 2.47 -6.25
N GLY A 164 8.72 1.83 -5.57
CA GLY A 164 8.25 0.49 -5.92
C GLY A 164 9.06 -0.67 -5.36
N LYS A 165 10.10 -0.40 -4.55
CA LYS A 165 10.90 -1.43 -3.88
C LYS A 165 10.71 -1.38 -2.36
N PHE A 166 10.89 -2.52 -1.71
CA PHE A 166 11.06 -2.56 -0.27
C PHE A 166 12.48 -2.13 0.10
N VAL A 167 12.56 -1.30 1.13
CA VAL A 167 13.82 -0.88 1.75
C VAL A 167 13.85 -1.35 3.20
N PHE A 168 15.01 -1.74 3.66
CA PHE A 168 15.23 -2.11 5.05
C PHE A 168 15.32 -0.87 5.92
N VAL A 169 14.77 -0.97 7.14
CA VAL A 169 14.86 0.04 8.19
C VAL A 169 15.82 -0.49 9.24
N PRO A 170 17.08 -0.02 9.30
CA PRO A 170 18.05 -0.44 10.32
C PRO A 170 17.59 -0.06 11.74
N PHE A 171 18.24 -0.60 12.78
CA PHE A 171 18.03 -0.09 14.13
C PHE A 171 18.64 1.31 14.27
N GLY A 172 17.85 2.24 14.80
CA GLY A 172 18.31 3.57 15.19
C GLY A 172 19.00 3.53 16.55
N LYS A 173 19.38 4.71 17.05
CA LYS A 173 19.92 4.85 18.41
C LYS A 173 18.88 4.59 19.50
#